data_AF-A0AAJ2H4R4-F1
#
_entry.id   AF-A0AAJ2H4R4-F1
#
_cell.length_a   1.000
_cell.length_b   1.000
_cell.length_c   1.000
_cell.angle_alpha   90.00
_cell.angle_beta   90.00
_cell.angle_gamma   90.00
#
_symmetry.space_group_name_H-M   'P 1'
#
loop_
_entity.id
_entity.type
_entity.pdbx_description
1 polymer ?
#
loop_
_entity_poly.entity_id
_entity_poly.type
_entity_poly.pdbx_seq_one_letter_code
_entity_poly.pdbx_strand_id
1 'polypeptide(L)'
;WQGLTVHRALGKANSRHAQVEFSAAFTDSTGAQTHRELSGFVYAASQWYFLDPTLSQYPALKSLCFCGSGQKFKRCCAPFLGLF
;
A
#
# COMPACT_ATOMS: atom_id res chain seq x y z
N TRP A 1 19.52 -8.81 -1.19
CA TRP A 1 18.17 -9.37 -1.47
C TRP A 1 18.32 -10.80 -1.95
N GLN A 2 17.47 -11.70 -1.47
CA GLN A 2 17.51 -13.14 -1.76
C GLN A 2 16.28 -13.64 -2.53
N GLY A 3 15.14 -12.96 -2.40
CA GLY A 3 13.92 -13.33 -3.11
C GLY A 3 12.69 -12.58 -2.64
N LEU A 4 11.59 -12.78 -3.36
CA LEU A 4 10.27 -12.23 -3.06
C LEU A 4 9.22 -13.34 -3.20
N THR A 5 8.42 -13.53 -2.16
CA THR A 5 7.29 -14.46 -2.17
C THR A 5 5.99 -13.66 -2.02
N VAL A 6 5.13 -13.69 -3.04
CA VAL A 6 3.78 -13.11 -2.95
C VAL A 6 2.85 -14.15 -2.34
N HIS A 7 2.24 -13.83 -1.21
CA HIS A 7 1.32 -14.73 -0.49
C HIS A 7 -0.11 -14.56 -0.98
N ARG A 8 -0.55 -13.31 -1.20
CA ARG A 8 -1.89 -13.00 -1.73
C ARG A 8 -1.96 -11.60 -2.33
N ALA A 9 -2.83 -11.46 -3.33
CA ALA A 9 -3.28 -10.17 -3.85
C ALA A 9 -4.78 -10.00 -3.53
N LEU A 10 -5.12 -8.91 -2.85
CA LEU A 10 -6.45 -8.59 -2.36
C LEU A 10 -6.98 -7.37 -3.13
N GLY A 11 -7.83 -7.62 -4.13
CA GLY A 11 -8.51 -6.57 -4.89
C GLY A 11 -9.92 -7.03 -5.26
N LYS A 12 -10.88 -6.10 -5.32
CA LYS A 12 -12.23 -6.39 -5.84
C LYS A 12 -12.31 -5.98 -7.30
N ALA A 13 -13.13 -6.67 -8.08
CA ALA A 13 -13.51 -6.21 -9.41
C ALA A 13 -14.04 -4.77 -9.34
N ASN A 14 -13.56 -3.90 -10.24
CA ASN A 14 -13.87 -2.46 -10.28
C ASN A 14 -13.40 -1.62 -9.08
N SER A 15 -12.59 -2.18 -8.17
CA SER A 15 -11.92 -1.39 -7.14
C SER A 15 -10.72 -0.65 -7.72
N ARG A 16 -10.55 0.61 -7.31
CA ARG A 16 -9.32 1.38 -7.57
C ARG A 16 -8.19 1.06 -6.58
N HIS A 17 -8.45 0.26 -5.56
CA HIS A 17 -7.47 -0.07 -4.54
C HIS A 17 -7.28 -1.59 -4.46
N ALA A 18 -6.05 -1.99 -4.14
CA ALA A 18 -5.68 -3.36 -3.85
C ALA A 18 -4.66 -3.38 -2.70
N GLN A 19 -4.50 -4.54 -2.07
CA GLN A 19 -3.39 -4.83 -1.17
C GLN A 19 -2.65 -6.07 -1.64
N VAL A 20 -1.35 -6.14 -1.39
CA VAL A 20 -0.54 -7.33 -1.67
C VAL A 20 0.19 -7.72 -0.40
N GLU A 21 0.00 -8.96 0.04
CA GLU A 21 0.81 -9.54 1.11
C GLU A 21 1.99 -10.28 0.49
N PHE A 22 3.20 -9.95 0.93
CA PHE A 22 4.42 -10.61 0.45
C PHE A 22 5.47 -10.71 1.55
N SER A 23 6.48 -11.53 1.28
CA SER A 23 7.70 -11.61 2.07
C SER A 23 8.91 -11.33 1.19
N ALA A 24 9.74 -10.36 1.59
CA ALA A 24 11.00 -10.06 0.95
C ALA A 24 12.15 -10.63 1.80
N ALA A 25 12.91 -11.56 1.23
CA ALA A 25 14.03 -12.21 1.90
C ALA A 25 15.32 -11.42 1.64
N PHE A 26 16.12 -11.20 2.69
CA PHE A 26 17.40 -10.49 2.61
C PHE A 26 18.42 -11.08 3.59
N THR A 27 19.68 -10.65 3.48
CA THR A 27 20.74 -11.01 4.43
C THR A 27 21.37 -9.72 4.91
N ASP A 28 21.55 -9.58 6.21
CA ASP A 28 22.32 -8.50 6.82
C ASP A 28 23.42 -9.08 7.74
N SER A 29 24.06 -8.24 8.56
CA SER A 29 25.11 -8.66 9.49
C SER A 29 24.66 -9.68 10.54
N THR A 30 23.35 -9.84 10.75
CA THR A 30 22.74 -10.79 11.70
C THR A 30 22.34 -12.12 11.04
N GLY A 31 22.42 -12.21 9.71
CA GLY A 31 22.12 -13.42 8.95
C GLY A 31 20.93 -13.27 8.02
N ALA A 32 20.30 -14.41 7.66
CA ALA A 32 19.15 -14.44 6.76
C ALA A 32 17.88 -13.96 7.48
N GLN A 33 17.23 -12.97 6.88
CA GLN A 33 16.04 -12.30 7.42
C GLN A 33 14.91 -12.32 6.39
N THR A 34 13.68 -12.13 6.87
CA THR A 34 12.50 -11.97 6.01
C THR A 34 11.63 -10.85 6.54
N HIS A 35 11.33 -9.88 5.68
CA HIS A 35 10.34 -8.85 5.98
C HIS A 35 8.99 -9.24 5.38
N ARG A 36 7.97 -9.38 6.23
CA ARG A 36 6.60 -9.68 5.79
C ARG A 36 5.77 -8.39 5.84
N GLU A 37 5.13 -8.07 4.72
CA GLU A 37 4.40 -6.82 4.54
C GLU A 37 3.00 -7.09 3.97
N LEU A 38 2.07 -6.17 4.26
CA LEU A 38 0.79 -6.04 3.57
C LEU A 38 0.68 -4.61 3.02
N SER A 39 1.07 -4.44 1.76
CA SER A 39 1.23 -3.12 1.15
C SER A 39 -0.04 -2.71 0.40
N GLY A 40 -0.45 -1.44 0.55
CA GLY A 40 -1.59 -0.86 -0.16
C GLY A 40 -1.20 -0.23 -1.50
N PHE A 41 -2.09 -0.34 -2.49
CA PHE A 41 -1.90 0.24 -3.83
C PHE A 41 -3.17 0.94 -4.31
N VAL A 42 -3.00 1.99 -5.10
CA VAL A 42 -4.10 2.71 -5.77
C VAL A 42 -3.85 2.80 -7.27
N TYR A 43 -4.87 2.50 -8.06
CA TYR A 43 -4.91 2.76 -9.49
C TYR A 43 -5.41 4.18 -9.74
N ALA A 44 -4.58 4.99 -10.38
CA ALA A 44 -4.83 6.39 -10.72
C ALA A 44 -4.06 6.74 -11.99
N ALA A 45 -4.58 7.66 -12.82
CA ALA A 45 -3.90 8.10 -14.05
C ALA A 45 -3.37 6.93 -14.91
N SER A 46 -4.18 5.87 -15.04
CA SER A 46 -3.85 4.66 -15.78
C SER A 46 -2.65 3.84 -15.26
N GLN A 47 -2.22 4.06 -14.02
CA GLN A 47 -1.07 3.39 -13.39
C GLN A 47 -1.36 2.98 -11.95
N TRP A 48 -0.62 1.99 -11.46
CA TRP A 48 -0.63 1.59 -10.05
C TRP A 48 0.45 2.34 -9.27
N TYR A 49 0.07 2.90 -8.13
CA TYR A 49 0.97 3.56 -7.18
C TYR A 49 0.95 2.84 -5.84
N PHE A 50 2.12 2.69 -5.24
CA PHE A 50 2.25 2.26 -3.85
C PHE A 50 1.79 3.36 -2.90
N LEU A 51 0.99 2.98 -1.91
CA LEU A 51 0.58 3.84 -0.81
C LEU A 51 1.58 3.66 0.33
N ASP A 52 2.56 4.56 0.39
CA ASP A 52 3.61 4.53 1.40
C ASP A 52 3.06 4.85 2.80
N PRO A 53 3.04 3.89 3.75
CA PRO A 53 2.54 4.10 5.11
C PRO A 53 3.56 4.82 6.00
N THR A 54 4.79 5.05 5.53
CA THR A 54 5.89 5.61 6.33
C THR A 54 6.00 7.13 6.27
N LEU A 55 5.14 7.80 5.49
CA LEU A 55 5.14 9.25 5.39
C LEU A 55 4.78 9.89 6.74
N SER A 56 5.49 10.96 7.07
CA SER A 56 5.26 11.71 8.32
C SER A 56 3.95 12.48 8.33
N GLN A 57 3.38 12.79 7.16
CA GLN A 57 2.16 13.56 7.01
C GLN A 57 1.31 13.06 5.84
N TYR A 58 0.00 12.99 6.08
CA TYR A 58 -1.02 12.74 5.07
C TYR A 58 -1.99 13.92 4.99
N PRO A 59 -2.79 14.04 3.91
CA PRO A 59 -3.86 15.02 3.87
C PRO A 59 -4.84 14.83 5.02
N ALA A 60 -5.52 15.91 5.41
CA ALA A 60 -6.56 15.83 6.42
C ALA A 60 -7.67 14.84 6.00
N LEU A 61 -8.20 14.05 6.94
CA LEU A 61 -9.21 13.01 6.65
C LEU A 61 -10.43 13.49 5.85
N LYS A 62 -10.80 14.77 5.99
CA LYS A 62 -11.93 15.40 5.31
C LYS A 62 -11.58 16.04 3.96
N SER A 63 -10.31 16.22 3.62
CA SER A 63 -9.88 16.80 2.34
C SER A 63 -10.04 15.81 1.20
N LEU A 64 -9.93 16.29 -0.05
CA LEU A 64 -9.88 15.43 -1.22
C LEU A 64 -8.64 14.53 -1.16
N CYS A 65 -8.79 13.30 -1.65
CA CYS A 65 -7.71 12.32 -1.70
C CYS A 65 -6.67 12.70 -2.76
N PHE A 66 -5.39 12.55 -2.41
CA PHE A 66 -4.27 12.87 -3.29
C PHE A 66 -4.21 12.01 -4.56
N CYS A 67 -4.84 10.83 -4.57
CA CYS A 67 -4.88 9.94 -5.73
C CYS A 67 -5.81 10.40 -6.87
N GLY A 68 -6.38 11.60 -6.77
CA GLY A 68 -7.23 12.18 -7.82
C GLY A 68 -8.60 11.50 -7.98
N SER A 69 -9.10 10.81 -6.95
CA SER A 69 -10.43 10.16 -7.01
C SER A 69 -11.62 11.09 -6.85
N GLY A 70 -11.40 12.32 -6.40
CA GLY A 70 -12.47 13.24 -6.00
C GLY A 70 -13.18 12.86 -4.68
N GLN A 71 -12.80 11.74 -4.05
CA GLN A 71 -13.38 11.31 -2.77
C GLN A 71 -12.63 11.93 -1.58
N LYS A 72 -13.29 12.02 -0.43
CA LYS A 72 -12.64 12.39 0.85
C LYS A 72 -11.56 11.36 1.19
N PHE A 73 -10.39 11.81 1.67
CA PHE A 73 -9.25 10.95 1.99
C PHE A 73 -9.63 9.77 2.88
N LYS A 74 -10.44 10.01 3.92
CA LYS A 74 -10.94 8.95 4.82
C LYS A 74 -11.77 7.85 4.18
N ARG A 75 -12.38 8.11 3.00
CA ARG A 75 -13.19 7.14 2.25
C ARG A 75 -12.43 6.56 1.04
N CYS A 76 -11.18 6.96 0.84
CA CYS A 76 -10.38 6.61 -0.33
C CYS A 76 -9.10 5.87 0.08
N CYS A 77 -7.92 6.50 0.05
CA CYS A 77 -6.64 5.81 0.29
C CYS A 77 -6.34 5.57 1.78
N ALA A 78 -6.92 6.33 2.70
CA ALA A 78 -6.57 6.25 4.12
C ALA A 78 -6.78 4.87 4.79
N PRO A 79 -7.86 4.11 4.51
CA PRO A 79 -8.01 2.74 5.03
C PRO A 79 -6.89 1.77 4.60
N PHE A 80 -6.26 2.04 3.45
CA PHE A 80 -5.16 1.21 2.91
C PHE A 80 -3.78 1.62 3.45
N LEU A 81 -3.71 2.73 4.21
CA LEU A 81 -2.52 3.25 4.89
C LEU A 81 -2.53 2.94 6.40
N GLY A 82 -3.49 2.14 6.89
CA GLY A 82 -3.62 1.81 8.31
C GLY A 82 -4.07 2.98 9.20
N LEU A 83 -4.73 3.99 8.62
CA LEU A 83 -5.18 5.19 9.35
C LEU A 83 -6.58 5.04 9.97
N PHE A 84 -7.15 3.82 9.99
CA PHE A 84 -8.47 3.48 10.55
C PHE A 84 -8.54 2.04 11.06
#